data_AF-A0A067W3T2-F1
#
_entry.id   AF-A0A067W3T2-F1
#
_cell.length_a   1.000
_cell.length_b   1.000
_cell.length_c   1.000
_cell.angle_alpha   90.00
_cell.angle_beta   90.00
_cell.angle_gamma   90.00
#
_symmetry.space_group_name_H-M   'P 1'
#
loop_
_entity.id
_entity.type
_entity.pdbx_description
1 polymer ?
#
loop_
_entity_poly.entity_id
_entity_poly.type
_entity_poly.pdbx_seq_one_letter_code
_entity_poly.pdbx_strand_id
1 'polypeptide(L)'
;MDICTFWYGKQLRLVDWLCLSSMVKVGQRVKLFSYEKVENIPVGVELHEAESILPHSVFYRLDPNFPDYEPCRTIFLIMNLVVQLFNFQIFFALC
;
A
#
# COMPACT_ATOMS: atom_id res chain seq x y z
N MET A 1 -12.18 -11.61 5.13
CA MET A 1 -11.35 -11.64 3.90
C MET A 1 -10.19 -10.71 4.19
N ASP A 2 -8.96 -11.13 3.88
CA ASP A 2 -7.78 -10.32 4.18
C ASP A 2 -7.43 -9.46 2.95
N ILE A 3 -7.16 -8.18 3.16
CA ILE A 3 -6.69 -7.26 2.13
C ILE A 3 -5.18 -7.12 2.29
N CYS A 4 -4.44 -7.53 1.26
CA CYS A 4 -2.98 -7.38 1.23
C CYS A 4 -2.62 -6.25 0.28
N THR A 5 -1.88 -5.26 0.77
CA THR A 5 -1.40 -4.11 0.01
C THR A 5 0.12 -4.02 0.11
N PHE A 6 0.76 -3.54 -0.93
CA PHE A 6 2.20 -3.33 -0.96
C PHE A 6 2.49 -1.83 -1.05
N TRP A 7 3.46 -1.37 -0.27
CA TRP A 7 3.92 0.01 -0.27
C TRP A 7 5.43 0.08 -0.31
N TYR A 8 5.94 0.98 -1.14
CA TYR A 8 7.36 1.24 -1.29
C TYR A 8 7.67 2.69 -0.91
N GLY A 9 8.14 2.91 0.30
CA GLY A 9 8.56 4.23 0.78
C GLY A 9 8.30 4.43 2.27
N LYS A 10 8.83 5.54 2.81
CA LYS A 10 8.84 5.85 4.25
C LYS A 10 7.51 6.40 4.78
N GLN A 11 6.71 7.00 3.90
CA GLN A 11 5.48 7.68 4.31
C GLN A 11 4.36 7.42 3.31
N LEU A 12 3.18 7.03 3.80
CA LEU A 12 1.94 6.95 3.02
C LEU A 12 1.46 8.37 2.69
N ARG A 13 0.91 8.56 1.50
CA ARG A 13 0.22 9.82 1.21
C ARG A 13 -1.14 9.83 1.87
N LEU A 14 -1.71 11.02 1.98
CA LEU A 14 -3.02 11.23 2.61
C LEU A 14 -4.12 10.38 1.96
N VAL A 15 -4.10 10.22 0.63
CA VAL A 15 -5.10 9.40 -0.08
C VAL A 15 -4.96 7.92 0.25
N ASP A 16 -3.73 7.38 0.29
CA ASP A 16 -3.49 5.97 0.62
C ASP A 16 -3.85 5.70 2.08
N TRP A 17 -3.49 6.62 2.97
CA TRP A 17 -3.84 6.56 4.38
C TRP A 17 -5.35 6.52 4.59
N LEU A 18 -6.10 7.37 3.87
CA LEU A 18 -7.56 7.43 3.94
C LEU A 18 -8.19 6.14 3.40
N CYS A 19 -7.66 5.60 2.29
CA CYS A 19 -8.10 4.32 1.73
C CYS A 19 -7.92 3.18 2.73
N LEU A 20 -6.73 3.02 3.31
CA LEU A 20 -6.46 1.96 4.29
C LEU A 20 -7.33 2.12 5.54
N SER A 21 -7.47 3.35 6.04
CA SER A 21 -8.33 3.65 7.18
C SER A 21 -9.79 3.27 6.94
N SER A 22 -10.30 3.54 5.74
CA SER A 22 -11.68 3.18 5.37
C SER A 22 -11.90 1.67 5.36
N MET A 23 -10.93 0.90 4.86
CA MET A 23 -11.01 -0.57 4.82
C MET A 23 -11.03 -1.16 6.22
N VAL A 24 -10.17 -0.65 7.12
CA VAL A 24 -10.17 -1.03 8.54
C VAL A 24 -11.51 -0.69 9.19
N LYS A 25 -12.06 0.50 8.92
CA LYS A 25 -13.37 0.92 9.45
C LYS A 25 -14.53 0.02 9.02
N VAL A 26 -14.46 -0.55 7.81
CA VAL A 26 -15.43 -1.53 7.30
C VAL A 26 -15.24 -2.92 7.95
N GLY A 27 -14.23 -3.09 8.80
CA GLY A 27 -13.93 -4.33 9.50
C GLY A 27 -13.08 -5.31 8.68
N GLN A 28 -12.46 -4.85 7.60
CA GLN A 28 -11.51 -5.66 6.84
C GLN A 28 -10.17 -5.75 7.57
N ARG A 29 -9.52 -6.91 7.52
CA ARG A 29 -8.14 -7.06 7.99
C ARG A 29 -7.19 -6.63 6.90
N VAL A 30 -6.47 -5.54 7.15
CA VAL A 30 -5.58 -4.90 6.19
C VAL A 30 -4.14 -5.18 6.57
N LYS A 31 -3.41 -5.83 5.67
CA LYS A 31 -1.99 -6.16 5.78
C LYS A 31 -1.21 -5.31 4.78
N LEU A 32 -0.36 -4.42 5.29
CA LEU A 32 0.51 -3.56 4.53
C LEU A 32 1.91 -4.17 4.50
N PHE A 33 2.39 -4.53 3.32
CA PHE A 33 3.73 -5.03 3.10
C PHE A 33 4.64 -3.88 2.68
N SER A 34 5.73 -3.68 3.41
CA SER A 34 6.76 -2.69 3.09
C SER A 34 8.13 -3.25 3.39
N TYR A 35 9.15 -2.80 2.67
CA TYR A 35 10.55 -3.11 2.99
C TYR A 35 11.07 -2.25 4.14
N GLU A 36 10.63 -1.00 4.19
CA GLU A 36 11.01 -0.06 5.23
C GLU A 36 9.84 0.17 6.20
N LYS A 37 10.18 0.62 7.42
CA LYS A 37 9.15 1.04 8.38
C LYS A 37 8.45 2.29 7.85
N VAL A 38 7.12 2.22 7.74
CA VAL A 38 6.28 3.36 7.35
C VAL A 38 5.93 4.17 8.60
N GLU A 39 6.12 5.50 8.55
CA GLU A 39 5.97 6.36 9.73
C GLU A 39 4.51 6.62 10.13
N ASN A 40 3.63 6.79 9.15
CA ASN A 40 2.25 7.26 9.35
C ASN A 40 1.21 6.16 9.08
N ILE A 41 1.36 4.99 9.68
CA ILE A 41 0.43 3.87 9.46
C ILE A 41 -0.91 4.15 10.17
N PRO A 42 -2.07 3.95 9.51
CA PRO A 42 -3.37 4.09 10.18
C PRO A 42 -3.60 2.98 11.21
N VAL A 43 -4.34 3.32 12.27
CA VAL A 43 -4.67 2.38 13.33
C VAL A 43 -5.45 1.19 12.77
N GLY A 44 -5.04 -0.02 13.15
CA GLY A 44 -5.68 -1.28 12.72
C GLY A 44 -5.13 -1.88 11.43
N VAL A 45 -4.14 -1.25 10.79
CA VAL A 45 -3.35 -1.87 9.72
C VAL A 45 -2.18 -2.66 10.30
N GLU A 46 -2.01 -3.89 9.83
CA GLU A 46 -0.88 -4.75 10.19
C GLU A 46 0.28 -4.50 9.22
N LEU A 47 1.46 -4.13 9.73
CA LEU A 47 2.67 -3.99 8.92
C LEU A 47 3.42 -5.32 8.83
N HIS A 48 3.78 -5.72 7.61
CA HIS A 48 4.49 -6.96 7.31
C HIS A 48 5.71 -6.70 6.41
N GLU A 49 6.71 -7.58 6.50
CA GLU A 49 7.94 -7.47 5.71
C GLU A 49 7.69 -7.86 4.25
N ALA A 50 7.95 -6.92 3.33
CA ALA A 50 7.72 -7.16 1.90
C ALA A 50 8.69 -8.16 1.27
N GLU A 51 9.91 -8.33 1.81
CA GLU A 51 10.91 -9.29 1.28
C GLU A 51 10.37 -10.72 1.23
N SER A 52 9.44 -11.05 2.13
CA SER A 52 8.77 -12.36 2.18
C SER A 52 7.87 -12.66 0.97
N ILE A 53 7.27 -11.62 0.36
CA ILE A 53 6.30 -11.76 -0.73
C ILE A 53 6.87 -11.31 -2.09
N LEU A 54 7.78 -10.35 -2.06
CA LEU A 54 8.42 -9.77 -3.23
C LEU A 54 9.87 -9.48 -2.84
N PRO A 55 10.83 -10.32 -3.20
CA PRO A 55 12.23 -10.05 -2.92
C PRO A 55 12.77 -8.90 -3.77
N HIS A 56 13.68 -8.08 -3.23
CA HIS A 56 14.32 -7.00 -4.01
C HIS A 56 15.02 -7.50 -5.29
N SER A 57 15.52 -8.75 -5.27
CA SER A 57 16.13 -9.40 -6.44
C SER A 57 15.22 -9.44 -7.67
N VAL A 58 13.89 -9.39 -7.47
CA VAL A 58 12.91 -9.32 -8.56
C VAL A 58 12.99 -7.96 -9.27
N PHE A 59 13.21 -6.86 -8.56
CA PHE A 59 13.36 -5.54 -9.19
C PHE A 59 14.61 -5.46 -10.04
N TYR A 60 15.74 -5.99 -9.58
CA TYR A 60 16.98 -6.03 -10.37
C TYR A 60 16.85 -6.84 -11.68
N ARG A 61 15.90 -7.79 -11.73
CA ARG A 61 15.58 -8.53 -12.97
C ARG A 61 14.70 -7.72 -13.93
N LEU A 62 13.84 -6.85 -13.41
CA LEU A 62 12.93 -6.02 -14.19
C LEU A 62 13.62 -4.76 -14.70
N ASP A 63 14.43 -4.12 -13.84
CA ASP A 63 15.24 -2.96 -14.16
C ASP A 63 16.64 -3.15 -13.55
N PRO A 64 17.66 -3.40 -14.39
CA PRO A 64 19.04 -3.52 -13.93
C PRO A 64 19.59 -2.25 -13.25
N ASN A 65 18.96 -1.08 -13.47
CA ASN A 65 19.37 0.20 -12.86
C ASN A 65 18.64 0.48 -11.54
N PHE A 66 17.88 -0.47 -11.00
CA PHE A 66 17.36 -0.35 -9.63
C PHE A 66 18.54 -0.20 -8.64
N PRO A 67 18.52 0.76 -7.69
CA PRO A 67 17.39 1.50 -7.17
C PRO A 67 17.34 2.98 -7.59
N ASP A 68 17.69 3.34 -8.83
CA ASP A 68 17.67 4.74 -9.33
C ASP A 68 16.25 5.36 -9.46
N TYR A 69 15.29 4.91 -8.64
CA TYR A 69 13.99 5.54 -8.50
C TYR A 69 14.14 6.80 -7.65
N GLU A 70 13.96 7.96 -8.29
CA GLU A 70 13.78 9.21 -7.54
C GLU A 70 12.64 9.04 -6.51
N PRO A 71 12.79 9.61 -5.29
CA PRO A 71 11.84 9.46 -4.20
C PRO A 71 10.40 9.93 -4.54
N CYS A 72 10.21 10.63 -5.65
CA CYS A 72 8.91 11.10 -6.15
C CYS A 72 8.17 10.08 -7.05
N ARG A 73 8.78 8.97 -7.49
CA ARG A 73 8.10 7.89 -8.22
C ARG A 73 7.89 6.65 -7.35
N THR A 74 7.00 6.77 -6.37
CA THR A 74 6.52 5.61 -5.60
C THR A 74 5.74 4.67 -6.52
N ILE A 75 6.23 3.44 -6.70
CA ILE A 75 5.54 2.38 -7.44
C ILE A 75 4.23 2.07 -6.72
N PHE A 76 3.11 2.53 -7.29
CA PHE A 76 1.78 2.10 -6.90
C PHE A 76 1.53 0.69 -7.41
N LEU A 77 1.60 -0.29 -6.52
CA LEU A 77 0.90 -1.55 -6.73
C LEU A 77 -0.34 -1.54 -5.83
N ILE A 78 -1.38 -0.83 -6.32
CA ILE A 78 -2.75 -1.08 -5.88
C ILE A 78 -3.11 -2.47 -6.40
N MET A 79 -2.77 -3.49 -5.62
CA MET A 79 -3.37 -4.83 -5.80
C MET A 79 -4.82 -4.76 -5.32
N ASN A 80 -5.66 -4.17 -6.16
CA ASN A 80 -6.94 -4.71 -6.63
C ASN A 80 -7.78 -3.61 -7.28
N LEU A 81 -8.31 -3.92 -8.46
CA LEU A 81 -9.40 -3.23 -9.17
C LEU A 81 -10.61 -2.90 -8.25
N VAL A 82 -10.73 -3.60 -7.12
CA VAL A 82 -11.74 -3.41 -6.07
C VAL A 82 -11.63 -2.04 -5.38
N VAL A 83 -10.43 -1.49 -5.21
CA VAL A 83 -10.24 -0.21 -4.49
C VAL A 83 -10.68 1.00 -5.32
N GLN A 84 -10.71 0.89 -6.66
CA GLN A 84 -11.24 1.94 -7.52
C GLN A 84 -12.76 2.05 -7.42
N LEU A 85 -13.46 0.91 -7.32
CA LEU A 85 -14.90 0.85 -7.03
C LEU A 85 -15.20 1.26 -5.57
N PHE A 86 -14.36 0.87 -4.61
CA PHE A 86 -14.53 1.24 -3.21
C PHE A 86 -14.25 2.74 -2.94
N ASN A 87 -13.27 3.34 -3.61
CA ASN A 87 -13.06 4.80 -3.58
C ASN A 87 -14.28 5.56 -4.11
N PHE A 88 -14.96 5.03 -5.13
CA PHE A 88 -16.18 5.61 -5.66
C PHE A 88 -17.34 5.56 -4.64
N GLN A 89 -17.43 4.48 -3.84
CA GLN A 89 -18.42 4.38 -2.76
C GLN A 89 -18.06 5.23 -1.52
N ILE A 90 -16.79 5.41 -1.19
CA ILE A 90 -16.35 6.24 -0.05
C ILE A 90 -16.60 7.73 -0.32
N PHE A 91 -16.44 8.19 -1.56
CA PHE A 91 -16.79 9.57 -1.93
C PHE A 91 -18.30 9.84 -1.74
N PHE A 92 -19.14 8.83 -1.92
CA PHE A 92 -20.58 8.92 -1.68
C PHE A 92 -20.99 8.73 -0.21
N ALA A 93 -20.20 8.03 0.61
CA ALA A 93 -20.54 7.77 2.02
C ALA A 93 -20.08 8.87 2.99
N LEU A 94 -19.28 9.85 2.51
CA LEU A 94 -18.85 11.04 3.27
C LEU A 94 -19.58 12.32 2.84
N CYS A 95 -20.55 12.23 1.93
CA CYS A 95 -21.50 13.30 1.57
C CYS A 95 -22.90 12.98 2.11
#